data_AF-A0A9P1ER07-F1
#
_entry.id   AF-A0A9P1ER07-F1
#
_cell.length_a   1.000
_cell.length_b   1.000
_cell.length_c   1.000
_cell.angle_alpha   90.00
_cell.angle_beta   90.00
_cell.angle_gamma   90.00
#
_symmetry.space_group_name_H-M   'P 1'
#
loop_
_entity.id
_entity.type
_entity.pdbx_description
1 polymer ?
#
loop_
_entity_poly.entity_id
_entity_poly.type
_entity_poly.pdbx_seq_one_letter_code
_entity_poly.pdbx_strand_id
1 'polypeptide(L)'
;MHNFFRKLSFRSKPEPSEPKKRSSGLLRFIRSDHSKHHAPQEPVFDMPPALMCHVIDQLPFFEQMRLARLSKGVKRHLEEKFARIKKLELRKRDINETCADPAFERHGKAYVAIKLEPESVCLVIDDAWVVADFYVFLGMLEVFREGIETVELDAPIAELIVISMSNISLERWYAFQCILKAFKEIYEDLHLDSGFIADRDCFWPKCSDISIHATKAQAAHLGRILDYGVKSGYIFDRRTMDHLKLEFDDLDGMTDKAVNKQIYYFRCWTGSLGWDHRYEIVFHGNRAEQNV
;
A
#
# COMPACT_ATOMS: atom_id res chain seq x y z
N MET A 1 -12.05 4.45 6.56
CA MET A 1 -11.03 5.38 5.98
C MET A 1 -11.47 5.88 4.60
N HIS A 2 -12.45 6.77 4.52
CA HIS A 2 -13.12 7.09 3.23
C HIS A 2 -12.41 8.14 2.34
N ASN A 3 -11.22 8.62 2.69
CA ASN A 3 -10.60 9.80 2.06
C ASN A 3 -9.29 9.57 1.27
N PHE A 4 -8.76 8.33 1.19
CA PHE A 4 -7.50 8.08 0.46
C PHE A 4 -7.62 8.33 -1.05
N PHE A 5 -8.78 8.06 -1.63
CA PHE A 5 -9.04 8.29 -3.06
C PHE A 5 -9.08 9.76 -3.49
N ARG A 6 -8.91 10.75 -2.61
CA ARG A 6 -8.81 12.17 -3.05
C ARG A 6 -7.40 12.58 -3.49
N LYS A 7 -6.34 11.87 -3.11
CA LYS A 7 -4.96 12.32 -3.31
C LYS A 7 -4.30 11.92 -4.63
N LEU A 8 -4.90 11.04 -5.44
CA LEU A 8 -4.42 10.73 -6.81
C LEU A 8 -4.88 11.75 -7.86
N SER A 9 -5.15 12.99 -7.48
CA SER A 9 -5.45 14.06 -8.44
C SER A 9 -4.74 15.34 -8.06
N PHE A 10 -3.94 15.84 -9.01
CA PHE A 10 -3.39 17.18 -9.02
C PHE A 10 -4.54 18.17 -9.05
N ARG A 11 -4.73 18.93 -7.97
CA ARG A 11 -5.38 20.23 -8.03
C ARG A 11 -4.32 21.28 -7.78
N SER A 12 -4.00 22.04 -8.83
CA SER A 12 -3.52 23.41 -8.68
C SER A 12 -4.49 24.15 -7.73
N LYS A 13 -3.93 24.89 -6.78
CA LYS A 13 -4.71 25.76 -5.89
C LYS A 13 -5.52 26.75 -6.75
N PRO A 14 -6.83 26.93 -6.50
CA PRO A 14 -7.53 28.09 -7.02
C PRO A 14 -7.22 29.30 -6.14
N GLU A 15 -6.72 30.38 -6.73
CA GLU A 15 -6.79 31.71 -6.14
C GLU A 15 -8.25 32.23 -6.15
N PRO A 16 -8.63 33.09 -5.19
CA PRO A 16 -10.03 33.41 -4.95
C PRO A 16 -10.59 34.46 -5.93
N SER A 17 -11.61 34.01 -6.66
CA SER A 17 -12.82 34.71 -7.15
C SER A 17 -12.76 36.19 -7.58
N GLU A 18 -13.14 36.45 -8.85
CA GLU A 18 -14.14 37.45 -9.22
C GLU A 18 -14.89 37.03 -10.52
N PRO A 19 -16.12 37.52 -10.80
CA PRO A 19 -17.17 36.72 -11.44
C PRO A 19 -17.39 36.98 -12.95
N LYS A 20 -17.99 35.96 -13.58
CA LYS A 20 -18.79 35.98 -14.83
C LYS A 20 -18.07 36.39 -16.13
N LYS A 21 -18.08 35.49 -17.11
CA LYS A 21 -19.05 35.51 -18.25
C LYS A 21 -18.81 34.30 -19.16
N ARG A 22 -19.92 33.69 -19.58
CA ARG A 22 -19.96 32.70 -20.66
C ARG A 22 -19.54 33.34 -21.99
N SER A 23 -18.99 32.47 -22.84
CA SER A 23 -18.88 32.53 -24.30
C SER A 23 -17.76 33.37 -24.94
N SER A 24 -16.84 32.66 -25.56
CA SER A 24 -16.47 32.82 -26.98
C SER A 24 -16.07 31.42 -27.48
N GLY A 25 -16.47 30.92 -28.64
CA GLY A 25 -16.94 31.62 -29.82
C GLY A 25 -16.05 31.24 -30.99
N LEU A 26 -16.08 29.97 -31.39
CA LEU A 26 -15.71 29.56 -32.74
C LEU A 26 -16.71 28.50 -33.17
N LEU A 27 -17.38 28.75 -34.30
CA LEU A 27 -18.49 27.98 -34.90
C LEU A 27 -19.91 28.31 -34.40
N ARG A 28 -20.32 29.58 -34.54
CA ARG A 28 -21.74 29.96 -34.52
C ARG A 28 -22.10 30.92 -35.65
N PHE A 29 -22.03 30.45 -36.88
CA PHE A 29 -22.70 31.02 -38.06
C PHE A 29 -22.86 29.80 -38.99
N ILE A 30 -24.01 29.26 -39.35
CA ILE A 30 -25.30 29.85 -39.76
C ILE A 30 -26.40 28.88 -39.28
N ARG A 31 -27.35 29.35 -38.46
CA ARG A 31 -28.66 28.70 -38.29
C ARG A 31 -29.70 29.76 -38.61
N SER A 32 -30.12 29.81 -39.88
CA SER A 32 -31.42 30.39 -40.22
C SER A 32 -32.47 29.33 -39.93
N ASP A 33 -33.38 29.66 -39.02
CA ASP A 33 -34.60 28.93 -38.77
C ASP A 33 -35.42 28.81 -40.05
N HIS A 34 -35.44 27.64 -40.69
CA HIS A 34 -36.54 27.17 -41.55
C HIS A 34 -36.34 25.69 -41.91
N SER A 35 -36.78 24.80 -41.02
CA SER A 35 -37.51 23.57 -41.36
C SER A 35 -37.63 22.69 -40.12
N LYS A 36 -38.88 22.51 -39.67
CA LYS A 36 -39.27 21.39 -38.83
C LYS A 36 -39.08 20.11 -39.65
N HIS A 37 -38.65 19.04 -38.99
CA HIS A 37 -38.35 17.68 -39.47
C HIS A 37 -36.87 17.38 -39.78
N HIS A 38 -36.34 16.42 -39.02
CA HIS A 38 -35.04 15.75 -39.15
C HIS A 38 -33.78 16.55 -38.76
N ALA A 39 -33.60 16.80 -37.46
CA ALA A 39 -32.25 16.80 -36.90
C ALA A 39 -31.85 15.33 -36.68
N PRO A 40 -30.81 14.79 -37.33
CA PRO A 40 -30.31 13.47 -36.96
C PRO A 40 -29.88 13.55 -35.50
N GLN A 41 -30.56 12.80 -34.62
CA GLN A 41 -30.02 12.52 -33.30
C GLN A 41 -28.65 11.88 -33.55
N GLU A 42 -27.57 12.53 -33.16
CA GLU A 42 -26.27 11.86 -33.11
C GLU A 42 -26.48 10.59 -32.31
N PRO A 43 -26.22 9.40 -32.87
CA PRO A 43 -26.37 8.17 -32.12
C PRO A 43 -25.42 8.25 -30.93
N VAL A 44 -26.01 8.31 -29.73
CA VAL A 44 -25.26 8.06 -28.50
C VAL A 44 -24.92 6.58 -28.54
N PHE A 45 -23.73 6.26 -29.03
CA PHE A 45 -23.20 4.91 -28.98
C PHE A 45 -22.78 4.63 -27.54
N ASP A 46 -23.76 4.25 -26.71
CA ASP A 46 -23.48 3.76 -25.37
C ASP A 46 -22.83 2.37 -25.49
N MET A 47 -21.55 2.29 -25.15
CA MET A 47 -20.86 1.01 -25.06
C MET A 47 -21.53 0.15 -23.98
N PRO A 48 -21.97 -1.09 -24.29
CA PRO A 48 -22.50 -2.00 -23.28
C PRO A 48 -21.53 -2.15 -22.10
N PRO A 49 -22.01 -2.11 -20.84
CA PRO A 49 -21.13 -2.16 -19.67
C PRO A 49 -20.20 -3.37 -19.63
N ALA A 50 -20.64 -4.52 -20.14
CA ALA A 50 -19.82 -5.73 -20.23
C ALA A 50 -18.62 -5.56 -21.18
N LEU A 51 -18.84 -4.93 -22.34
CA LEU A 51 -17.76 -4.65 -23.30
C LEU A 51 -16.80 -3.61 -22.74
N MET A 52 -17.30 -2.59 -22.03
CA MET A 52 -16.46 -1.63 -21.34
C MET A 52 -15.56 -2.30 -20.29
N CYS A 53 -16.12 -3.20 -19.47
CA CYS A 53 -15.34 -3.93 -18.48
C CYS A 53 -14.27 -4.82 -19.15
N HIS A 54 -14.60 -5.50 -20.25
CA HIS A 54 -13.62 -6.25 -21.03
C HIS A 54 -12.47 -5.41 -21.58
N VAL A 55 -12.76 -4.21 -22.09
CA VAL A 55 -11.70 -3.28 -22.55
C VAL A 55 -10.83 -2.85 -21.37
N ILE A 56 -11.46 -2.51 -20.24
CA ILE A 56 -10.74 -2.10 -19.02
C ILE A 56 -9.85 -3.23 -18.51
N ASP A 57 -10.30 -4.48 -18.59
CA ASP A 57 -9.52 -5.63 -18.15
C ASP A 57 -8.20 -5.83 -18.91
N GLN A 58 -8.10 -5.29 -20.13
CA GLN A 58 -6.88 -5.33 -20.95
C GLN A 58 -5.91 -4.18 -20.66
N LEU A 59 -6.30 -3.21 -19.83
CA LEU A 59 -5.45 -2.06 -19.52
C LEU A 59 -4.49 -2.36 -18.37
N PRO A 60 -3.37 -1.63 -18.27
CA PRO A 60 -2.48 -1.69 -17.11
C PRO A 60 -3.20 -1.35 -15.80
N PHE A 61 -2.66 -1.81 -14.67
CA PHE A 61 -3.24 -1.65 -13.35
C PHE A 61 -3.56 -0.19 -13.01
N PHE A 62 -2.61 0.73 -13.22
CA PHE A 62 -2.82 2.12 -12.85
C PHE A 62 -3.92 2.78 -13.70
N GLU A 63 -4.07 2.35 -14.95
CA GLU A 63 -5.16 2.80 -15.82
C GLU A 63 -6.50 2.22 -15.38
N GLN A 64 -6.57 0.94 -15.01
CA GLN A 64 -7.77 0.34 -14.39
C GLN A 64 -8.20 1.14 -13.14
N MET A 65 -7.26 1.49 -12.26
CA MET A 65 -7.54 2.29 -11.06
C MET A 65 -8.03 3.70 -11.37
N ARG A 66 -7.50 4.32 -12.43
CA ARG A 66 -7.98 5.62 -12.90
C ARG A 66 -9.42 5.54 -13.41
N LEU A 67 -9.75 4.49 -14.17
CA LEU A 67 -11.06 4.27 -14.76
C LEU A 67 -12.11 3.79 -13.74
N ALA A 68 -11.69 3.19 -12.62
CA ALA A 68 -12.57 2.86 -11.50
C ALA A 68 -13.36 4.07 -10.98
N ARG A 69 -12.87 5.30 -11.22
CA ARG A 69 -13.54 6.55 -10.83
C ARG A 69 -14.66 6.98 -11.77
N LEU A 70 -14.76 6.41 -12.97
CA LEU A 70 -15.73 6.82 -13.98
C LEU A 70 -17.16 6.39 -13.61
N SER A 71 -17.33 5.17 -13.11
CA SER A 71 -18.63 4.66 -12.71
C SER A 71 -18.55 3.66 -11.56
N LYS A 72 -19.63 3.57 -10.77
CA LYS A 72 -19.76 2.57 -9.70
C LYS A 72 -19.72 1.14 -10.23
N GLY A 73 -20.20 0.92 -11.45
CA GLY A 73 -20.19 -0.40 -12.10
C GLY A 73 -18.77 -0.89 -12.40
N VAL A 74 -17.93 -0.03 -12.99
CA VAL A 74 -16.52 -0.32 -13.23
C VAL A 74 -15.77 -0.54 -11.91
N LYS A 75 -16.02 0.32 -10.91
CA LYS A 75 -15.41 0.17 -9.59
C LYS A 75 -15.71 -1.21 -9.00
N ARG A 76 -16.98 -1.62 -8.98
CA ARG A 76 -17.40 -2.91 -8.44
C ARG A 76 -16.80 -4.09 -9.22
N HIS A 77 -16.77 -4.00 -10.55
CA HIS A 77 -16.12 -5.02 -11.40
C HIS A 77 -14.65 -5.22 -11.03
N LEU A 78 -13.90 -4.12 -10.83
CA LEU A 78 -12.50 -4.19 -10.42
C LEU A 78 -12.33 -4.69 -8.98
N GLU A 79 -13.20 -4.29 -8.06
CA GLU A 79 -13.22 -4.84 -6.68
C GLU A 79 -13.43 -6.36 -6.70
N GLU A 80 -14.38 -6.86 -7.49
CA GLU A 80 -14.65 -8.31 -7.65
C GLU A 80 -13.47 -9.04 -8.32
N LYS A 81 -12.80 -8.40 -9.29
CA LYS A 81 -11.60 -8.92 -9.95
C LYS A 81 -10.45 -9.07 -8.96
N PHE A 82 -10.10 -8.01 -8.25
CA PHE A 82 -8.93 -8.00 -7.35
C PHE A 82 -9.19 -8.74 -6.02
N ALA A 83 -10.45 -8.95 -5.62
CA ALA A 83 -10.79 -9.82 -4.50
C ALA A 83 -10.41 -11.31 -4.72
N ARG A 84 -10.07 -11.70 -5.96
CA ARG A 84 -9.55 -13.04 -6.28
C ARG A 84 -8.07 -13.21 -5.92
N ILE A 85 -7.33 -12.12 -5.77
CA ILE A 85 -5.92 -12.18 -5.37
C ILE A 85 -5.86 -12.62 -3.91
N LYS A 86 -5.03 -13.65 -3.65
CA LYS A 86 -4.91 -14.30 -2.34
C LYS A 86 -3.56 -14.04 -1.69
N LYS A 87 -2.52 -13.83 -2.50
CA LYS A 87 -1.15 -13.64 -2.03
C LYS A 87 -0.67 -12.24 -2.32
N LEU A 88 -0.05 -11.61 -1.32
CA LEU A 88 0.49 -10.26 -1.39
C LEU A 88 1.95 -10.28 -0.96
N GLU A 89 2.85 -9.90 -1.87
CA GLU A 89 4.27 -9.70 -1.57
C GLU A 89 4.57 -8.19 -1.54
N LEU A 90 5.19 -7.69 -0.48
CA LEU A 90 5.50 -6.27 -0.27
C LEU A 90 6.99 -6.08 -0.03
N ARG A 91 7.70 -5.47 -0.98
CA ARG A 91 9.15 -5.29 -0.91
C ARG A 91 9.58 -3.84 -0.92
N LYS A 92 10.64 -3.55 -0.17
CA LYS A 92 11.33 -2.26 -0.18
C LYS A 92 12.70 -2.45 -0.84
N ARG A 93 12.85 -2.00 -2.09
CA ARG A 93 14.02 -2.26 -2.94
C ARG A 93 14.24 -1.13 -3.96
N ASP A 94 15.40 -1.08 -4.61
CA ASP A 94 15.63 -0.17 -5.74
C ASP A 94 14.60 -0.43 -6.86
N ILE A 95 13.85 0.62 -7.20
CA ILE A 95 12.78 0.51 -8.20
C ILE A 95 13.31 0.36 -9.62
N ASN A 96 14.50 0.86 -9.93
CA ASN A 96 15.07 0.79 -11.27
C ASN A 96 15.55 -0.63 -11.55
N GLU A 97 16.19 -1.27 -10.56
CA GLU A 97 16.53 -2.70 -10.63
C GLU A 97 15.27 -3.57 -10.72
N THR A 98 14.25 -3.27 -9.91
CA THR A 98 12.98 -3.98 -9.93
C THR A 98 12.29 -3.88 -11.30
N CYS A 99 12.21 -2.66 -11.86
CA CYS A 99 11.57 -2.41 -13.15
C CYS A 99 12.43 -2.82 -14.36
N ALA A 100 13.62 -3.41 -14.14
CA ALA A 100 14.34 -4.09 -15.21
C ALA A 100 13.60 -5.35 -15.67
N ASP A 101 12.80 -5.97 -14.78
CA ASP A 101 11.82 -6.99 -15.15
C ASP A 101 10.59 -6.31 -15.80
N PRO A 102 10.30 -6.60 -17.09
CA PRO A 102 9.18 -5.99 -17.81
C PRO A 102 7.80 -6.40 -17.27
N ALA A 103 7.72 -7.41 -16.38
CA ALA A 103 6.47 -7.77 -15.71
C ALA A 103 6.04 -6.72 -14.67
N PHE A 104 6.93 -5.83 -14.23
CA PHE A 104 6.60 -4.73 -13.34
C PHE A 104 6.09 -3.51 -14.10
N GLU A 105 4.92 -3.05 -13.69
CA GLU A 105 4.35 -1.77 -14.07
C GLU A 105 4.78 -0.71 -13.05
N ARG A 106 5.53 0.30 -13.50
CA ARG A 106 5.95 1.43 -12.67
C ARG A 106 4.87 2.51 -12.61
N HIS A 107 4.62 3.07 -11.44
CA HIS A 107 3.75 4.24 -11.31
C HIS A 107 4.42 5.48 -11.91
N GLY A 108 3.66 6.28 -12.66
CA GLY A 108 4.23 7.38 -13.46
C GLY A 108 4.76 8.59 -12.66
N LYS A 109 4.58 8.64 -11.34
CA LYS A 109 4.97 9.80 -10.50
C LYS A 109 5.52 9.47 -9.12
N ALA A 110 5.13 8.34 -8.57
CA ALA A 110 5.61 7.87 -7.27
C ALA A 110 6.57 6.72 -7.52
N TYR A 111 7.52 6.53 -6.61
CA TYR A 111 8.48 5.45 -6.67
C TYR A 111 7.88 4.17 -6.11
N VAL A 112 6.86 3.68 -6.81
CA VAL A 112 6.20 2.40 -6.55
C VAL A 112 6.00 1.63 -7.85
N ALA A 113 6.06 0.30 -7.77
CA ALA A 113 5.82 -0.60 -8.88
C ALA A 113 4.93 -1.77 -8.46
N ILE A 114 4.27 -2.39 -9.44
CA ILE A 114 3.39 -3.53 -9.24
C ILE A 114 3.64 -4.59 -10.30
N LYS A 115 3.69 -5.84 -9.87
CA LYS A 115 3.59 -7.01 -10.75
C LYS A 115 2.33 -7.78 -10.38
N LEU A 116 1.43 -7.95 -11.35
CA LEU A 116 0.18 -8.68 -11.19
C LEU A 116 0.29 -10.07 -11.80
N GLU A 117 -0.14 -11.05 -11.04
CA GLU A 117 -0.31 -12.45 -11.45
C GLU A 117 -1.76 -12.88 -11.14
N PRO A 118 -2.23 -14.05 -11.63
CA PRO A 118 -3.64 -14.44 -11.49
C PRO A 118 -4.15 -14.53 -10.05
N GLU A 119 -3.30 -14.95 -9.09
CA GLU A 119 -3.66 -15.14 -7.67
C GLU A 119 -2.72 -14.41 -6.70
N SER A 120 -1.69 -13.75 -7.23
CA SER A 120 -0.62 -13.09 -6.50
C SER A 120 -0.40 -11.68 -7.01
N VAL A 121 0.05 -10.81 -6.11
CA VAL A 121 0.52 -9.48 -6.48
C VAL A 121 1.79 -9.15 -5.69
N CYS A 122 2.78 -8.60 -6.38
CA CYS A 122 4.00 -8.08 -5.77
C CYS A 122 4.00 -6.56 -5.90
N LEU A 123 4.05 -5.87 -4.76
CA LEU A 123 4.16 -4.42 -4.67
C LEU A 123 5.54 -4.03 -4.18
N VAL A 124 6.18 -3.12 -4.90
CA VAL A 124 7.50 -2.61 -4.53
C VAL A 124 7.40 -1.12 -4.29
N ILE A 125 8.00 -0.66 -3.20
CA ILE A 125 8.24 0.75 -2.91
C ILE A 125 9.75 0.99 -2.83
N ASP A 126 10.20 2.10 -3.39
CA ASP A 126 11.62 2.38 -3.53
C ASP A 126 12.35 2.57 -2.20
N ASP A 127 13.65 2.25 -2.19
CA ASP A 127 14.48 2.42 -1.00
C ASP A 127 14.65 3.87 -0.55
N ALA A 128 14.63 4.80 -1.52
CA ALA A 128 14.67 6.25 -1.35
C ALA A 128 13.25 6.86 -1.33
N TRP A 129 12.27 6.11 -0.84
CA TRP A 129 10.88 6.55 -0.71
C TRP A 129 10.72 7.95 -0.10
N VAL A 130 9.69 8.65 -0.52
CA VAL A 130 9.24 9.91 0.09
C VAL A 130 7.79 9.78 0.53
N VAL A 131 7.30 10.75 1.31
CA VAL A 131 5.93 10.73 1.85
C VAL A 131 4.86 10.56 0.75
N ALA A 132 5.08 11.13 -0.43
CA ALA A 132 4.15 10.98 -1.56
C ALA A 132 3.99 9.52 -1.99
N ASP A 133 5.06 8.72 -1.92
CA ASP A 133 5.06 7.31 -2.30
C ASP A 133 4.21 6.48 -1.34
N PHE A 134 4.25 6.79 -0.04
CA PHE A 134 3.45 6.10 0.97
C PHE A 134 1.96 6.16 0.67
N TYR A 135 1.46 7.33 0.27
CA TYR A 135 0.04 7.48 -0.02
C TYR A 135 -0.40 6.69 -1.26
N VAL A 136 0.47 6.56 -2.27
CA VAL A 136 0.20 5.73 -3.44
C VAL A 136 0.26 4.26 -3.05
N PHE A 137 1.31 3.84 -2.36
CA PHE A 137 1.51 2.46 -1.91
C PHE A 137 0.37 1.96 -1.01
N LEU A 138 0.01 2.71 0.02
CA LEU A 138 -1.13 2.39 0.90
C LEU A 138 -2.45 2.37 0.13
N GLY A 139 -2.62 3.27 -0.85
CA GLY A 139 -3.77 3.27 -1.75
C GLY A 139 -3.86 2.00 -2.60
N MET A 140 -2.72 1.42 -3.00
CA MET A 140 -2.65 0.14 -3.70
C MET A 140 -3.01 -1.02 -2.77
N LEU A 141 -2.53 -1.02 -1.52
CA LEU A 141 -2.89 -2.04 -0.53
C LEU A 141 -4.41 -2.13 -0.29
N GLU A 142 -5.09 -0.99 -0.23
CA GLU A 142 -6.55 -0.93 -0.04
C GLU A 142 -7.33 -1.60 -1.19
N VAL A 143 -6.74 -1.72 -2.39
CA VAL A 143 -7.39 -2.40 -3.53
C VAL A 143 -7.49 -3.91 -3.29
N PHE A 144 -6.47 -4.50 -2.68
CA PHE A 144 -6.37 -5.96 -2.49
C PHE A 144 -6.94 -6.42 -1.14
N ARG A 145 -7.18 -5.48 -0.23
CA ARG A 145 -7.56 -5.67 1.18
C ARG A 145 -8.49 -6.85 1.48
N GLU A 146 -9.57 -6.99 0.72
CA GLU A 146 -10.65 -7.94 0.98
C GLU A 146 -10.33 -9.39 0.57
N GLY A 147 -9.35 -9.60 -0.31
CA GLY A 147 -9.06 -10.90 -0.92
C GLY A 147 -7.90 -11.66 -0.26
N ILE A 148 -6.97 -10.93 0.36
CA ILE A 148 -5.67 -11.45 0.80
C ILE A 148 -5.79 -12.42 1.98
N GLU A 149 -5.15 -13.57 1.80
CA GLU A 149 -5.03 -14.67 2.76
C GLU A 149 -3.57 -14.80 3.26
N THR A 150 -2.59 -14.59 2.37
CA THR A 150 -1.16 -14.67 2.68
C THR A 150 -0.45 -13.35 2.38
N VAL A 151 0.37 -12.87 3.30
CA VAL A 151 1.20 -11.66 3.14
C VAL A 151 2.66 -11.97 3.44
N GLU A 152 3.54 -11.63 2.50
CA GLU A 152 4.98 -11.55 2.74
C GLU A 152 5.41 -10.10 2.66
N LEU A 153 6.10 -9.57 3.67
CA LEU A 153 6.47 -8.16 3.70
C LEU A 153 7.80 -7.88 4.39
N ASP A 154 8.48 -6.83 3.98
CA ASP A 154 9.68 -6.36 4.67
C ASP A 154 9.31 -5.57 5.95
N ALA A 155 10.09 -5.68 7.01
CA ALA A 155 9.84 -5.05 8.30
C ALA A 155 9.58 -3.52 8.25
N PRO A 156 10.29 -2.72 7.41
CA PRO A 156 9.96 -1.29 7.26
C PRO A 156 8.56 -1.04 6.70
N ILE A 157 8.04 -1.95 5.86
CA ILE A 157 6.68 -1.86 5.32
C ILE A 157 5.66 -2.27 6.39
N ALA A 158 5.96 -3.27 7.22
CA ALA A 158 5.12 -3.61 8.37
C ALA A 158 4.93 -2.40 9.29
N GLU A 159 6.01 -1.68 9.61
CA GLU A 159 5.95 -0.43 10.37
C GLU A 159 5.12 0.64 9.66
N LEU A 160 5.29 0.82 8.34
CA LEU A 160 4.53 1.79 7.53
C LEU A 160 3.01 1.52 7.58
N ILE A 161 2.59 0.26 7.50
CA ILE A 161 1.17 -0.10 7.55
C ILE A 161 0.61 0.24 8.93
N VAL A 162 1.31 -0.15 10.01
CA VAL A 162 0.87 0.14 11.38
C VAL A 162 0.79 1.65 11.61
N ILE A 163 1.84 2.41 11.29
CA ILE A 163 1.85 3.85 11.53
C ILE A 163 0.74 4.56 10.73
N SER A 164 0.39 4.07 9.53
CA SER A 164 -0.70 4.65 8.73
C SER A 164 -2.07 4.57 9.41
N MET A 165 -2.22 3.69 10.40
CA MET A 165 -3.43 3.53 11.19
C MET A 165 -3.41 4.31 12.52
N SER A 166 -2.24 4.80 12.94
CA SER A 166 -2.05 5.53 14.20
C SER A 166 -2.60 6.97 14.17
N ASN A 167 -2.47 7.70 15.29
CA ASN A 167 -2.74 9.15 15.32
C ASN A 167 -1.53 10.00 14.88
N ILE A 168 -0.41 9.37 14.52
CA ILE A 168 0.78 10.03 14.00
C ILE A 168 0.62 10.21 12.49
N SER A 169 0.91 11.41 11.98
CA SER A 169 0.90 11.64 10.53
C SER A 169 2.13 11.01 9.86
N LEU A 170 1.97 10.55 8.61
CA LEU A 170 3.07 9.95 7.85
C LEU A 170 4.23 10.91 7.62
N GLU A 171 3.97 12.22 7.54
CA GLU A 171 4.98 13.26 7.44
C GLU A 171 5.86 13.31 8.70
N ARG A 172 5.25 13.23 9.89
CA ARG A 172 5.96 13.23 11.17
C ARG A 172 6.78 11.95 11.34
N TRP A 173 6.20 10.80 10.99
CA TRP A 173 6.93 9.53 11.01
C TRP A 173 8.10 9.54 10.02
N TYR A 174 7.91 10.06 8.81
CA TYR A 174 8.99 10.19 7.84
C TYR A 174 10.13 11.08 8.34
N ALA A 175 9.82 12.24 8.92
CA ALA A 175 10.82 13.11 9.51
C ALA A 175 11.60 12.40 10.63
N PHE A 176 10.90 11.63 11.46
CA PHE A 176 11.51 10.79 12.50
C PHE A 176 12.45 9.72 11.91
N GLN A 177 12.04 9.02 10.84
CA GLN A 177 12.89 8.06 10.13
C GLN A 177 14.16 8.74 9.55
N CYS A 178 14.04 9.95 9.02
CA CYS A 178 15.19 10.73 8.54
C CYS A 178 16.16 11.08 9.68
N ILE A 179 15.65 11.46 10.86
CA ILE A 179 16.47 11.73 12.05
C ILE A 179 17.21 10.45 12.47
N LEU A 180 16.52 9.32 12.58
CA LEU A 180 17.16 8.05 12.93
C LEU A 180 18.27 7.65 11.94
N LYS A 181 18.03 7.86 10.63
CA LYS A 181 19.06 7.60 9.60
C LYS A 181 20.27 8.52 9.73
N ALA A 182 20.07 9.79 10.10
CA ALA A 182 21.15 10.77 10.23
C ALA A 182 21.98 10.59 11.51
N PHE A 183 21.39 10.05 12.58
CA PHE A 183 22.00 9.99 13.91
C PHE A 183 22.04 8.56 14.50
N LYS A 184 22.33 7.56 13.66
CA LYS A 184 22.28 6.12 14.00
C LYS A 184 22.94 5.72 15.32
N GLU A 185 23.96 6.44 15.78
CA GLU A 185 24.74 6.08 16.98
C GLU A 185 24.28 6.76 18.27
N ILE A 186 23.39 7.76 18.21
CA ILE A 186 23.07 8.62 19.37
C ILE A 186 21.66 8.34 19.92
N TYR A 187 20.77 7.77 19.11
CA TYR A 187 19.32 7.75 19.38
C TYR A 187 18.68 6.37 19.19
N GLU A 188 19.37 5.29 19.63
CA GLU A 188 18.80 3.93 19.58
C GLU A 188 17.49 3.81 20.38
N ASP A 189 17.33 4.61 21.44
CA ASP A 189 16.13 4.67 22.28
C ASP A 189 15.24 5.90 21.99
N LEU A 190 15.36 6.54 20.82
CA LEU A 190 14.41 7.59 20.43
C LEU A 190 13.15 6.96 19.85
N HIS A 191 12.03 7.17 20.53
CA HIS A 191 10.73 6.62 20.16
C HIS A 191 9.74 7.72 19.75
N LEU A 192 8.86 7.37 18.82
CA LEU A 192 7.72 8.19 18.44
C LEU A 192 6.45 7.51 18.96
N ASP A 193 5.90 8.02 20.06
CA ASP A 193 4.78 7.41 20.75
C ASP A 193 3.43 8.05 20.35
N SER A 194 2.38 7.23 20.37
CA SER A 194 0.99 7.63 20.18
C SER A 194 0.07 6.97 21.19
N GLY A 195 -0.88 7.76 21.72
CA GLY A 195 -1.97 7.19 22.50
C GLY A 195 -2.81 6.21 21.67
N PHE A 196 -3.44 5.25 22.37
CA PHE A 196 -4.26 4.23 21.73
C PHE A 196 -5.34 4.83 20.82
N ILE A 197 -5.46 4.26 19.62
CA ILE A 197 -6.54 4.61 18.70
C ILE A 197 -7.85 3.94 19.10
N ALA A 198 -8.96 4.59 18.77
CA ALA A 198 -10.30 4.01 18.88
C ALA A 198 -10.42 2.73 18.04
N ASP A 199 -11.40 1.88 18.35
CA ASP A 199 -11.62 0.62 17.65
C ASP A 199 -11.83 0.85 16.14
N ARG A 200 -11.21 -0.03 15.34
CA ARG A 200 -11.23 0.00 13.87
C ARG A 200 -11.41 -1.40 13.30
N ASP A 201 -11.92 -1.43 12.07
CA ASP A 201 -12.00 -2.66 11.29
C ASP A 201 -10.60 -3.20 10.97
N CYS A 202 -10.49 -4.53 10.99
CA CYS A 202 -9.29 -5.26 10.62
C CYS A 202 -8.86 -4.92 9.19
N PHE A 203 -7.57 -4.64 8.98
CA PHE A 203 -7.02 -4.29 7.68
C PHE A 203 -7.14 -5.47 6.72
N TRP A 204 -6.55 -6.62 7.03
CA TRP A 204 -6.72 -7.84 6.24
C TRP A 204 -7.60 -8.85 6.97
N PRO A 205 -8.93 -8.81 6.77
CA PRO A 205 -9.87 -9.63 7.54
C PRO A 205 -9.78 -11.13 7.24
N LYS A 206 -9.22 -11.53 6.09
CA LYS A 206 -9.08 -12.94 5.67
C LYS A 206 -7.66 -13.47 5.78
N CYS A 207 -6.72 -12.66 6.25
CA CYS A 207 -5.33 -13.06 6.33
C CYS A 207 -5.14 -14.09 7.45
N SER A 208 -4.55 -15.23 7.08
CA SER A 208 -4.18 -16.33 7.96
C SER A 208 -2.65 -16.46 8.10
N ASP A 209 -1.90 -16.01 7.09
CA ASP A 209 -0.46 -16.23 7.00
C ASP A 209 0.28 -14.92 6.76
N ILE A 210 1.21 -14.58 7.66
CA ILE A 210 2.07 -13.40 7.54
C ILE A 210 3.53 -13.80 7.75
N SER A 211 4.37 -13.52 6.77
CA SER A 211 5.82 -13.63 6.88
C SER A 211 6.47 -12.25 6.79
N ILE A 212 7.20 -11.86 7.82
CA ILE A 212 7.92 -10.59 7.86
C ILE A 212 9.41 -10.85 7.70
N HIS A 213 10.00 -10.32 6.64
CA HIS A 213 11.44 -10.37 6.39
C HIS A 213 12.12 -9.16 7.02
N ALA A 214 13.23 -9.39 7.71
CA ALA A 214 14.00 -8.34 8.33
C ALA A 214 15.50 -8.65 8.22
N THR A 215 16.30 -7.60 8.09
CA THR A 215 17.72 -7.68 8.44
C THR A 215 17.94 -7.29 9.90
N LYS A 216 19.12 -7.59 10.44
CA LYS A 216 19.57 -7.13 11.76
C LYS A 216 19.43 -5.62 11.89
N ALA A 217 19.81 -4.87 10.85
CA ALA A 217 19.68 -3.41 10.81
C ALA A 217 18.21 -2.94 10.81
N GLN A 218 17.29 -3.79 10.36
CA GLN A 218 15.86 -3.49 10.29
C GLN A 218 15.07 -3.94 11.53
N ALA A 219 15.69 -4.68 12.47
CA ALA A 219 15.00 -5.20 13.65
C ALA A 219 14.26 -4.11 14.45
N ALA A 220 14.83 -2.90 14.52
CA ALA A 220 14.20 -1.77 15.21
C ALA A 220 12.83 -1.34 14.64
N HIS A 221 12.56 -1.60 13.35
CA HIS A 221 11.24 -1.36 12.76
C HIS A 221 10.16 -2.21 13.44
N LEU A 222 10.50 -3.44 13.84
CA LEU A 222 9.57 -4.36 14.50
C LEU A 222 9.23 -3.90 15.92
N GLY A 223 10.22 -3.44 16.69
CA GLY A 223 9.97 -3.03 18.08
C GLY A 223 9.17 -1.73 18.19
N ARG A 224 9.42 -0.76 17.31
CA ARG A 224 8.71 0.54 17.30
C ARG A 224 7.21 0.43 17.04
N ILE A 225 6.75 -0.64 16.40
CA ILE A 225 5.33 -0.90 16.15
C ILE A 225 4.50 -0.85 17.44
N LEU A 226 5.09 -1.26 18.58
CA LEU A 226 4.45 -1.22 19.89
C LEU A 226 4.07 0.20 20.34
N ASP A 227 4.82 1.21 19.90
CA ASP A 227 4.69 2.60 20.35
C ASP A 227 3.61 3.38 19.58
N TYR A 228 2.99 2.79 18.56
CA TYR A 228 2.06 3.53 17.69
C TYR A 228 0.61 3.49 18.15
N GLY A 229 0.32 2.88 19.29
CA GLY A 229 -1.04 2.83 19.85
C GLY A 229 -2.05 2.07 18.98
N VAL A 230 -1.56 1.27 18.01
CA VAL A 230 -2.36 0.47 17.08
C VAL A 230 -2.32 -0.98 17.56
N LYS A 231 -3.49 -1.59 17.82
CA LYS A 231 -3.54 -3.00 18.20
C LYS A 231 -3.31 -3.90 16.97
N SER A 232 -2.62 -5.02 17.14
CA SER A 232 -2.43 -6.03 16.08
C SER A 232 -3.75 -6.53 15.45
N GLY A 233 -4.82 -6.60 16.25
CA GLY A 233 -6.17 -6.95 15.79
C GLY A 233 -6.79 -5.98 14.76
N TYR A 234 -6.19 -4.80 14.56
CA TYR A 234 -6.59 -3.90 13.47
C TYR A 234 -5.83 -4.18 12.17
N ILE A 235 -4.79 -5.00 12.18
CA ILE A 235 -4.03 -5.38 10.99
C ILE A 235 -4.52 -6.74 10.47
N PHE A 236 -4.62 -7.72 11.36
CA PHE A 236 -5.05 -9.08 11.06
C PHE A 236 -5.87 -9.66 12.23
N ASP A 237 -6.77 -10.60 11.96
CA ASP A 237 -7.54 -11.25 13.02
C ASP A 237 -6.75 -12.40 13.65
N ARG A 238 -6.31 -12.20 14.89
CA ARG A 238 -5.56 -13.18 15.69
C ARG A 238 -6.28 -14.52 15.85
N ARG A 239 -7.60 -14.57 15.69
CA ARG A 239 -8.40 -15.80 15.78
C ARG A 239 -8.25 -16.68 14.55
N THR A 240 -8.07 -16.08 13.37
CA THR A 240 -7.96 -16.78 12.08
C THR A 240 -6.53 -16.92 11.60
N MET A 241 -5.57 -16.27 12.26
CA MET A 241 -4.15 -16.42 11.94
C MET A 241 -3.66 -17.85 12.20
N ASP A 242 -3.12 -18.49 11.18
CA ASP A 242 -2.50 -19.81 11.24
C ASP A 242 -0.99 -19.70 11.46
N HIS A 243 -0.33 -18.76 10.76
CA HIS A 243 1.12 -18.57 10.85
C HIS A 243 1.53 -17.09 10.87
N LEU A 244 2.33 -16.71 11.86
CA LEU A 244 3.06 -15.45 11.90
C LEU A 244 4.56 -15.74 12.02
N LYS A 245 5.27 -15.49 10.93
CA LYS A 245 6.68 -15.82 10.78
C LYS A 245 7.53 -14.55 10.74
N LEU A 246 8.63 -14.54 11.49
CA LEU A 246 9.70 -13.57 11.35
C LEU A 246 10.92 -14.26 10.72
N GLU A 247 11.38 -13.75 9.59
CA GLU A 247 12.57 -14.26 8.91
C GLU A 247 13.68 -13.23 8.96
N PHE A 248 14.84 -13.61 9.49
CA PHE A 248 16.04 -12.79 9.50
C PHE A 248 17.05 -13.27 8.46
N ASP A 249 17.42 -12.40 7.53
CA ASP A 249 18.26 -12.77 6.36
C ASP A 249 19.77 -12.78 6.64
N ASP A 250 20.22 -12.08 7.68
CA ASP A 250 21.63 -11.79 7.98
C ASP A 250 21.98 -12.04 9.47
N LEU A 251 21.26 -12.96 10.12
CA LEU A 251 21.41 -13.24 11.55
C LEU A 251 21.46 -14.73 11.84
N ASP A 252 22.48 -15.13 12.61
CA ASP A 252 22.66 -16.49 13.12
C ASP A 252 22.10 -16.62 14.55
N GLY A 253 20.81 -16.92 14.64
CA GLY A 253 20.12 -17.19 15.89
C GLY A 253 19.95 -15.98 16.82
N MET A 254 19.55 -16.24 18.07
CA MET A 254 19.23 -15.21 19.08
C MET A 254 20.48 -14.71 19.84
N THR A 255 21.61 -14.55 19.15
CA THR A 255 22.88 -14.15 19.79
C THR A 255 22.94 -12.66 20.11
N ASP A 256 22.24 -11.82 19.34
CA ASP A 256 22.24 -10.38 19.51
C ASP A 256 21.15 -9.90 20.49
N LYS A 257 21.58 -9.39 21.64
CA LYS A 257 20.68 -8.88 22.69
C LYS A 257 19.81 -7.71 22.22
N ALA A 258 20.33 -6.82 21.38
CA ALA A 258 19.58 -5.67 20.89
C ALA A 258 18.48 -6.12 19.93
N VAL A 259 18.76 -7.06 19.02
CA VAL A 259 17.74 -7.64 18.15
C VAL A 259 16.69 -8.41 18.95
N ASN A 260 17.11 -9.21 19.93
CA ASN A 260 16.20 -9.96 20.80
C ASN A 260 15.22 -9.04 21.55
N LYS A 261 15.67 -7.85 21.99
CA LYS A 261 14.82 -6.82 22.60
C LYS A 261 13.73 -6.36 21.62
N GLN A 262 14.08 -6.11 20.35
CA GLN A 262 13.12 -5.67 19.32
C GLN A 262 12.10 -6.78 18.98
N ILE A 263 12.57 -8.02 18.85
CA ILE A 263 11.69 -9.20 18.64
C ILE A 263 10.72 -9.34 19.82
N TYR A 264 11.20 -9.18 21.05
CA TYR A 264 10.36 -9.23 22.25
C TYR A 264 9.27 -8.15 22.21
N TYR A 265 9.60 -6.90 21.88
CA TYR A 265 8.63 -5.81 21.74
C TYR A 265 7.59 -6.09 20.66
N PHE A 266 8.01 -6.60 19.51
CA PHE A 266 7.08 -7.02 18.46
C PHE A 266 6.14 -8.13 18.95
N ARG A 267 6.68 -9.14 19.65
CA ARG A 267 5.87 -10.22 20.24
C ARG A 267 4.90 -9.72 21.32
N CYS A 268 5.25 -8.68 22.06
CA CYS A 268 4.32 -8.00 22.98
C CYS A 268 3.16 -7.36 22.21
N TRP A 269 3.45 -6.68 21.11
CA TRP A 269 2.44 -6.04 20.26
C TRP A 269 1.49 -7.04 19.58
N THR A 270 2.00 -8.18 19.10
CA THR A 270 1.18 -9.23 18.47
C THR A 270 0.27 -9.94 19.48
N GLY A 271 0.51 -9.78 20.79
CA GLY A 271 -0.27 -10.37 21.87
C GLY A 271 0.28 -11.74 22.28
N SER A 272 1.34 -11.71 23.09
CA SER A 272 2.23 -12.80 23.50
C SER A 272 1.58 -14.12 23.95
N LEU A 273 0.32 -14.09 24.38
CA LEU A 273 -0.42 -15.19 25.02
C LEU A 273 -1.27 -16.03 24.06
N GLY A 274 -1.30 -15.70 22.76
CA GLY A 274 -2.21 -16.36 21.80
C GLY A 274 -1.53 -17.18 20.70
N TRP A 275 -0.22 -17.13 20.55
CA TRP A 275 0.42 -17.63 19.32
C TRP A 275 0.88 -19.08 19.39
N ASP A 276 1.26 -19.62 20.54
CA ASP A 276 1.77 -21.00 20.68
C ASP A 276 2.71 -21.41 19.53
N HIS A 277 2.37 -22.48 18.79
CA HIS A 277 3.12 -23.01 17.65
C HIS A 277 2.93 -22.21 16.34
N ARG A 278 2.05 -21.20 16.33
CA ARG A 278 1.72 -20.36 15.17
C ARG A 278 2.70 -19.21 14.98
N TYR A 279 3.57 -18.93 15.96
CA TYR A 279 4.61 -17.91 15.85
C TYR A 279 5.98 -18.55 15.69
N GLU A 280 6.62 -18.28 14.56
CA GLU A 280 7.92 -18.84 14.20
C GLU A 280 8.94 -17.72 13.97
N ILE A 281 10.19 -17.96 14.38
CA ILE A 281 11.32 -17.11 14.01
C ILE A 281 12.34 -17.98 13.29
N VAL A 282 12.70 -17.60 12.07
CA VAL A 282 13.67 -18.29 11.23
C VAL A 282 14.88 -17.40 11.03
N PHE A 283 16.06 -18.00 11.13
CA PHE A 283 17.35 -17.35 10.99
C PHE A 283 18.07 -17.93 9.77
N HIS A 284 18.34 -17.06 8.82
CA HIS A 284 19.21 -17.36 7.69
C HIS A 284 20.56 -16.73 8.01
N GLY A 285 21.53 -17.57 8.38
CA GLY A 285 22.90 -17.14 8.54
C GLY A 285 23.48 -16.56 7.26
N ASN A 286 24.51 -15.73 7.38
CA ASN A 286 25.27 -15.26 6.23
C ASN A 286 25.85 -16.47 5.48
N ARG A 287 25.21 -16.88 4.37
CA ARG A 287 25.73 -17.93 3.46
C ARG A 287 27.01 -17.52 2.71
N ALA A 288 27.65 -16.40 3.10
CA ALA A 288 28.78 -15.81 2.41
C ALA A 288 30.17 -16.31 2.87
N GLU A 289 30.28 -17.14 3.91
CA GLU A 289 31.59 -17.61 4.44
C GLU A 289 31.83 -19.13 4.31
N GLN A 290 31.17 -19.82 3.37
CA GLN A 290 31.44 -21.25 3.12
C GLN A 290 32.10 -21.58 1.77
N ASN A 291 32.56 -20.57 1.00
CA ASN A 291 33.34 -20.80 -0.21
C ASN A 291 34.45 -19.75 -0.38
N VAL A 292 35.50 -19.80 0.46
CA VAL A 292 36.89 -19.46 0.08
C VAL A 292 37.84 -20.36 0.87
#